data_AF-A0A6J0BUE1-F1
#
_entry.id   AF-A0A6J0BUE1-F1
#
_cell.length_a   1.000
_cell.length_b   1.000
_cell.length_c   1.000
_cell.angle_alpha   90.00
_cell.angle_beta   90.00
_cell.angle_gamma   90.00
#
_symmetry.space_group_name_H-M   'P 1'
#
loop_
_entity.id
_entity.type
_entity.pdbx_description
1 polymer ?
#
loop_
_entity_poly.entity_id
_entity_poly.type
_entity_poly.pdbx_seq_one_letter_code
_entity_poly.pdbx_strand_id
1 'polypeptide(L)'
;MNSPDADYELEHQGPVLVWWFGSNACTLIAVLVALRISQSDMKISGGHDCCAQTPLSSQLIKCLADSFVQGNKIHERLLKSGELPHVNMSVPEAIQAAGKSMRSIIEWKSLVYLMDMGSSLFDQLNETVQEWYRNPPPNHSDNLFVIIIADNRSVLLTFQHTVEKVTLIDSHQHLNRGAVVAQVDLQKLGSLCAWYLGLMKHCYNVRPSCYELSYLYFRRYDGGEMILC
;
A
#
# COMPACT_ATOMS: atom_id res chain seq x y z
N MET A 1 -45.20 32.63 -5.20
CA MET A 1 -45.54 31.24 -4.80
C MET A 1 -44.31 30.41 -5.13
N ASN A 2 -43.23 30.52 -4.36
CA ASN A 2 -43.05 30.12 -2.95
C ASN A 2 -42.89 28.59 -2.84
N SER A 3 -41.65 28.18 -2.56
CA SER A 3 -41.25 27.01 -1.76
C SER A 3 -42.07 26.89 -0.46
N PRO A 4 -42.14 25.74 0.25
CA PRO A 4 -40.95 24.94 0.60
C PRO A 4 -41.17 23.39 0.52
N ASP A 5 -40.27 22.50 0.96
CA ASP A 5 -38.99 22.67 1.69
C ASP A 5 -37.90 21.65 1.26
N ALA A 6 -36.73 21.70 1.93
CA ALA A 6 -35.65 20.71 1.83
C ALA A 6 -35.12 20.36 3.23
N ASP A 7 -35.73 19.36 3.88
CA ASP A 7 -35.37 18.95 5.24
C ASP A 7 -34.04 18.19 5.29
N TYR A 8 -32.97 18.94 5.52
CA TYR A 8 -31.71 18.42 6.07
C TYR A 8 -31.84 18.26 7.58
N GLU A 9 -32.35 17.11 8.05
CA GLU A 9 -32.27 16.77 9.48
C GLU A 9 -30.84 16.35 9.86
N LEU A 10 -30.15 17.29 10.50
CA LEU A 10 -28.82 17.15 11.10
C LEU A 10 -28.93 16.55 12.52
N GLU A 11 -29.13 15.24 12.65
CA GLU A 11 -29.02 14.58 13.95
C GLU A 11 -27.56 14.27 14.34
N HIS A 12 -27.24 14.54 15.62
CA HIS A 12 -25.89 14.44 16.17
C HIS A 12 -25.45 13.00 16.44
N GLN A 13 -24.38 12.54 15.77
CA GLN A 13 -23.65 11.32 16.16
C GLN A 13 -22.12 11.50 16.12
N GLY A 14 -21.57 12.33 17.03
CA GLY A 14 -20.14 12.36 17.35
C GLY A 14 -19.17 12.65 16.17
N PRO A 15 -17.86 12.45 16.35
CA PRO A 15 -16.90 12.49 15.27
C PRO A 15 -16.90 11.15 14.52
N VAL A 16 -17.95 10.89 13.74
CA VAL A 16 -17.86 9.88 12.67
C VAL A 16 -16.79 10.37 11.70
N LEU A 17 -15.62 9.72 11.72
CA LEU A 17 -14.63 9.89 10.67
C LEU A 17 -15.25 9.33 9.38
N VAL A 18 -15.81 10.21 8.56
CA VAL A 18 -16.32 9.87 7.24
C VAL A 18 -15.11 9.52 6.37
N TRP A 19 -14.79 8.23 6.33
CA TRP A 19 -13.87 7.68 5.36
C TRP A 19 -14.48 7.90 3.98
N TRP A 20 -13.87 8.76 3.17
CA TRP A 20 -14.26 8.92 1.77
C TRP A 20 -13.99 7.62 1.02
N PHE A 21 -15.05 6.84 0.83
CA PHE A 21 -15.05 5.62 0.05
C PHE A 21 -14.65 5.94 -1.39
N GLY A 22 -13.52 5.39 -1.85
CA GLY A 22 -13.04 5.58 -3.23
C GLY A 22 -12.22 6.86 -3.48
N SER A 23 -11.35 7.26 -2.56
CA SER A 23 -10.34 8.28 -2.88
C SER A 23 -9.27 7.75 -3.84
N ASN A 24 -8.76 8.61 -4.72
CA ASN A 24 -7.67 8.31 -5.65
C ASN A 24 -6.28 8.46 -5.00
N ALA A 25 -6.21 8.27 -3.67
CA ALA A 25 -5.02 8.45 -2.85
C ALA A 25 -4.25 7.14 -2.58
N CYS A 26 -4.64 6.02 -3.20
CA CYS A 26 -4.14 4.68 -2.89
C CYS A 26 -2.61 4.55 -2.96
N THR A 27 -1.94 5.13 -3.97
CA THR A 27 -0.47 5.14 -4.06
C THR A 27 0.18 5.86 -2.87
N LEU A 28 -0.37 7.02 -2.49
CA LEU A 28 0.12 7.81 -1.35
C LEU A 28 -0.16 7.11 -0.01
N ILE A 29 -1.30 6.44 0.11
CA ILE A 29 -1.62 5.60 1.26
C ILE A 29 -0.62 4.44 1.38
N ALA A 30 -0.34 3.72 0.29
CA ALA A 30 0.66 2.64 0.26
C ALA A 30 2.05 3.13 0.71
N VAL A 31 2.51 4.26 0.16
CA VAL A 31 3.80 4.90 0.53
C VAL A 31 3.82 5.30 2.03
N LEU A 32 2.74 5.86 2.56
CA LEU A 32 2.63 6.24 3.98
C LEU A 32 2.57 5.03 4.91
N VAL A 33 1.92 3.93 4.52
CA VAL A 33 1.92 2.66 5.27
C VAL A 33 3.33 2.07 5.31
N ALA A 34 4.04 2.02 4.18
CA ALA A 34 5.42 1.58 4.12
C ALA A 34 6.34 2.40 5.04
N LEU A 35 6.19 3.74 5.04
CA LEU A 35 6.91 4.63 5.96
C LEU A 35 6.68 4.25 7.43
N ARG A 36 5.43 4.05 7.85
CA ARG A 36 5.09 3.76 9.25
C ARG A 36 5.57 2.38 9.71
N ILE A 37 5.47 1.37 8.84
CA ILE A 37 6.04 0.04 9.10
C ILE A 37 7.55 0.17 9.32
N SER A 38 8.26 0.88 8.43
CA SER A 38 9.71 1.06 8.54
C SER A 38 10.13 1.92 9.75
N GLN A 39 9.41 2.99 10.06
CA GLN A 39 9.75 3.90 11.18
C GLN A 39 9.50 3.28 12.56
N SER A 40 8.63 2.28 12.66
CA SER A 40 8.33 1.60 13.92
C SER A 40 8.96 0.21 14.04
N ASP A 41 9.89 -0.13 13.13
CA ASP A 41 10.52 -1.46 12.99
C ASP A 41 9.50 -2.61 13.10
N MET A 42 8.33 -2.40 12.48
CA MET A 42 7.16 -3.24 12.74
C MET A 42 7.32 -4.59 12.05
N LYS A 43 7.47 -5.64 12.86
CA LYS A 43 7.31 -7.03 12.41
C LYS A 43 5.82 -7.33 12.36
N ILE A 44 5.26 -7.42 11.16
CA ILE A 44 3.87 -7.82 10.96
C ILE A 44 3.82 -9.33 11.16
N SER A 45 3.34 -9.76 12.33
CA SER A 45 3.02 -11.15 12.62
C SER A 45 1.52 -11.33 12.84
N GLY A 46 0.90 -12.14 11.99
CA GLY A 46 -0.50 -12.55 12.13
C GLY A 46 -0.67 -14.00 11.70
N GLY A 47 -1.49 -14.76 12.43
CA GLY A 47 -1.91 -16.12 12.05
C GLY A 47 -0.75 -17.10 11.81
N HIS A 48 -0.02 -17.46 12.88
CA HIS A 48 0.88 -18.63 12.80
C HIS A 48 0.08 -19.95 12.70
N ASP A 49 -1.12 -19.99 13.27
CA ASP A 49 -2.00 -21.15 13.23
C ASP A 49 -3.13 -20.97 12.22
N CYS A 50 -3.19 -21.86 11.25
CA CYS A 50 -4.28 -21.98 10.27
C CYS A 50 -5.67 -22.22 10.88
N CYS A 51 -5.75 -22.45 12.20
CA CYS A 51 -7.00 -22.66 12.95
C CYS A 51 -7.37 -21.49 13.87
N ALA A 52 -6.49 -20.50 14.08
CA ALA A 52 -6.75 -19.36 14.95
C ALA A 52 -6.80 -18.06 14.14
N GLN A 53 -7.96 -17.41 14.09
CA GLN A 53 -8.10 -16.04 13.57
C GLN A 53 -7.43 -15.06 14.54
N THR A 54 -6.10 -15.00 14.53
CA THR A 54 -5.35 -14.00 15.29
C THR A 54 -5.72 -12.62 14.74
N PRO A 55 -6.29 -11.70 15.54
CA PRO A 55 -6.62 -10.38 15.05
C PRO A 55 -5.35 -9.63 14.62
N LEU A 56 -5.49 -8.74 13.61
CA LEU A 56 -4.41 -7.84 13.21
C LEU A 56 -3.91 -7.05 14.42
N SER A 57 -2.59 -6.83 14.52
CA SER A 57 -2.04 -6.07 15.64
C SER A 57 -2.64 -4.66 15.68
N SER A 58 -2.93 -4.17 16.89
CA SER A 58 -3.46 -2.81 17.08
C SER A 58 -2.51 -1.73 16.53
N GLN A 59 -1.20 -2.02 16.52
CA GLN A 59 -0.18 -1.19 15.90
C GLN A 59 -0.33 -1.12 14.37
N LEU A 60 -0.59 -2.24 13.68
CA LEU A 60 -0.85 -2.24 12.25
C LEU A 60 -2.19 -1.53 11.93
N ILE A 61 -3.25 -1.81 12.69
CA ILE A 61 -4.55 -1.15 12.52
C ILE A 61 -4.41 0.38 12.64
N LYS A 62 -3.68 0.86 13.66
CA LYS A 62 -3.38 2.28 13.82
C LYS A 62 -2.54 2.83 12.67
N CYS A 63 -1.49 2.12 12.25
CA CYS A 63 -0.66 2.48 11.10
C CYS A 63 -1.50 2.68 9.83
N LEU A 64 -2.42 1.76 9.53
CA LEU A 64 -3.34 1.87 8.40
C LEU A 64 -4.26 3.09 8.54
N ALA A 65 -4.95 3.24 9.68
CA ALA A 65 -5.85 4.37 9.93
C ALA A 65 -5.14 5.73 9.80
N ASP A 66 -3.99 5.89 10.44
CA ASP A 66 -3.19 7.13 10.39
C ASP A 66 -2.68 7.43 8.97
N SER A 67 -2.39 6.41 8.16
CA SER A 67 -1.99 6.57 6.75
C SER A 67 -3.17 6.89 5.83
N PHE A 68 -4.36 6.33 6.09
CA PHE A 68 -5.56 6.61 5.31
C PHE A 68 -6.01 8.07 5.52
N VAL A 69 -6.07 8.53 6.78
CA VAL A 69 -6.40 9.92 7.12
C VAL A 69 -5.38 10.89 6.52
N GLN A 70 -4.09 10.63 6.68
CA GLN A 70 -3.04 11.50 6.15
C GLN A 70 -3.04 11.51 4.61
N GLY A 71 -3.14 10.35 3.96
CA GLY A 71 -3.14 10.22 2.51
C GLY A 71 -4.30 10.97 1.86
N ASN A 72 -5.52 10.75 2.36
CA ASN A 72 -6.71 11.46 1.88
C ASN A 72 -6.59 12.98 2.07
N LYS A 73 -6.12 13.44 3.24
CA LYS A 73 -5.96 14.88 3.52
C LYS A 73 -4.91 15.55 2.62
N ILE A 74 -3.82 14.87 2.31
CA ILE A 74 -2.78 15.39 1.40
C ILE A 74 -3.30 15.40 -0.04
N HIS A 75 -3.93 14.32 -0.49
CA HIS A 75 -4.51 14.22 -1.84
C HIS A 75 -5.60 15.27 -2.08
N GLU A 76 -6.55 15.41 -1.16
CA GLU A 76 -7.60 16.43 -1.22
C GLU A 76 -7.02 17.86 -1.28
N ARG A 77 -5.96 18.14 -0.50
CA ARG A 77 -5.26 19.42 -0.55
C ARG A 77 -4.67 19.69 -1.93
N LEU A 78 -3.92 18.74 -2.49
CA LEU A 78 -3.24 18.86 -3.78
C LEU A 78 -4.25 18.96 -4.94
N LEU A 79 -5.38 18.26 -4.86
CA LEU A 79 -6.47 18.35 -5.82
C LEU A 79 -7.11 19.75 -5.78
N LYS A 80 -7.37 20.31 -4.59
CA LYS A 80 -7.95 21.65 -4.41
C LYS A 80 -7.02 22.79 -4.81
N SER A 81 -5.70 22.60 -4.73
CA SER A 81 -4.72 23.60 -5.16
C SER A 81 -4.34 23.48 -6.65
N GLY A 82 -4.79 22.44 -7.36
CA GLY A 82 -4.39 22.18 -8.74
C GLY A 82 -2.94 21.70 -8.89
N GLU A 83 -2.31 21.23 -7.80
CA GLU A 83 -0.94 20.68 -7.80
C GLU A 83 -0.86 19.26 -8.39
N LEU A 84 -1.99 18.57 -8.58
CA LEU A 84 -2.04 17.25 -9.21
C LEU A 84 -2.20 17.35 -10.75
N PRO A 85 -1.24 16.84 -11.55
CA PRO A 85 -1.41 16.75 -13.01
C PRO A 85 -2.44 15.69 -13.41
N HIS A 86 -2.54 14.63 -12.61
CA HIS A 86 -3.48 13.52 -12.77
C HIS A 86 -4.13 13.17 -11.42
N VAL A 87 -5.36 12.66 -11.48
CA VAL A 87 -6.14 12.34 -10.28
C VAL A 87 -5.51 11.20 -9.46
N ASN A 88 -4.86 10.25 -10.14
CA ASN A 88 -4.02 9.22 -9.55
C ASN A 88 -2.55 9.67 -9.58
N MET A 89 -1.80 9.38 -8.52
CA MET A 89 -0.36 9.64 -8.44
C MET A 89 0.44 8.38 -8.76
N SER A 90 1.53 8.56 -9.50
CA SER A 90 2.66 7.62 -9.56
C SER A 90 3.38 7.52 -8.20
N VAL A 91 4.28 6.54 -8.06
CA VAL A 91 5.05 6.36 -6.82
C VAL A 91 5.98 7.55 -6.52
N PRO A 92 6.74 8.11 -7.49
CA PRO A 92 7.54 9.32 -7.26
C PRO A 92 6.71 10.53 -6.81
N GLU A 93 5.54 10.77 -7.42
CA GLU A 93 4.63 11.85 -7.03
C GLU A 93 4.09 11.64 -5.61
N ALA A 94 3.71 10.41 -5.25
CA ALA A 94 3.27 10.06 -3.91
C ALA A 94 4.37 10.26 -2.85
N ILE A 95 5.62 9.88 -3.16
CA ILE A 95 6.79 10.12 -2.30
C ILE A 95 7.03 11.62 -2.10
N GLN A 96 6.96 12.41 -3.18
CA GLN A 96 7.11 13.86 -3.13
C GLN A 96 5.98 14.52 -2.31
N ALA A 97 4.74 14.10 -2.51
CA ALA A 97 3.54 14.59 -1.82
C ALA A 97 3.55 14.33 -0.31
N ALA A 98 4.06 13.16 0.12
CA ALA A 98 4.26 12.83 1.53
C ALA A 98 5.38 13.66 2.21
N GLY A 99 6.23 14.32 1.42
CA GLY A 99 7.12 15.39 1.89
C GLY A 99 8.35 14.91 2.66
N LYS A 100 8.88 15.78 3.55
CA LYS A 100 10.21 15.60 4.18
C LYS A 100 10.38 14.29 4.97
N SER A 101 9.30 13.67 5.44
CA SER A 101 9.34 12.38 6.13
C SER A 101 9.79 11.22 5.24
N MET A 102 9.67 11.36 3.91
CA MET A 102 10.07 10.34 2.94
C MET A 102 11.54 10.36 2.54
N ARG A 103 12.38 11.24 3.11
CA ARG A 103 13.78 11.44 2.68
C ARG A 103 14.67 10.18 2.69
N SER A 104 14.28 9.14 3.42
CA SER A 104 14.98 7.86 3.49
C SER A 104 14.41 6.77 2.57
N ILE A 105 13.23 6.96 1.96
CA ILE A 105 12.70 6.00 0.99
C ILE A 105 13.47 6.11 -0.33
N ILE A 106 13.73 4.97 -0.96
CA ILE A 106 14.35 4.87 -2.27
C ILE A 106 13.52 3.89 -3.09
N GLU A 107 13.13 4.32 -4.29
CA GLU A 107 12.66 3.44 -5.34
C GLU A 107 13.88 2.77 -5.99
N TRP A 108 14.02 1.45 -5.77
CA TRP A 108 15.11 0.65 -6.30
C TRP A 108 14.88 0.30 -7.78
N LYS A 109 13.63 -0.07 -8.11
CA LYS A 109 13.18 -0.39 -9.47
C LYS A 109 11.71 -0.01 -9.63
N SER A 110 11.33 0.55 -10.77
CA SER A 110 9.95 0.52 -11.27
C SER A 110 9.97 -0.24 -12.59
N LEU A 111 9.10 -1.23 -12.72
CA LEU A 111 9.04 -2.16 -13.86
C LEU A 111 7.60 -2.24 -14.36
N VAL A 112 7.38 -1.83 -15.62
CA VAL A 112 6.08 -1.85 -16.29
C VAL A 112 5.98 -3.08 -17.18
N TYR A 113 4.93 -3.87 -16.99
CA TYR A 113 4.67 -5.13 -17.67
C TYR A 113 3.43 -5.00 -18.56
N LEU A 114 3.59 -5.22 -19.86
CA LEU A 114 2.52 -5.24 -20.85
C LEU A 114 2.05 -6.68 -21.13
N MET A 115 1.62 -7.37 -20.07
CA MET A 115 1.18 -8.76 -20.11
C MET A 115 0.11 -9.05 -19.05
N ASP A 116 -0.62 -10.16 -19.21
CA ASP A 116 -1.63 -10.60 -18.26
C ASP A 116 -1.02 -10.78 -16.85
N MET A 117 -1.48 -9.98 -15.90
CA MET A 117 -1.07 -10.09 -14.50
C MET A 117 -1.39 -11.50 -13.96
N GLY A 118 -2.51 -12.08 -14.42
CA GLY A 118 -2.98 -13.41 -14.05
C GLY A 118 -1.95 -14.52 -14.24
N SER A 119 -1.17 -14.46 -15.32
CA SER A 119 -0.16 -15.46 -15.69
C SER A 119 1.28 -15.09 -15.34
N SER A 120 1.56 -13.88 -14.82
CA SER A 120 2.93 -13.36 -14.70
C SER A 120 3.30 -12.79 -13.33
N LEU A 121 2.33 -12.33 -12.53
CA LEU A 121 2.60 -11.57 -11.30
C LEU A 121 3.52 -12.31 -10.32
N PHE A 122 3.30 -13.62 -10.12
CA PHE A 122 4.14 -14.41 -9.22
C PHE A 122 5.58 -14.49 -9.72
N ASP A 123 5.79 -14.78 -10.99
CA ASP A 123 7.14 -14.97 -11.55
C ASP A 123 7.94 -13.66 -11.50
N GLN A 124 7.31 -12.52 -11.88
CA GLN A 124 7.97 -11.21 -11.88
C GLN A 124 8.29 -10.71 -10.46
N LEU A 125 7.38 -10.92 -9.50
CA LEU A 125 7.66 -10.65 -8.08
C LEU A 125 8.77 -11.55 -7.56
N ASN A 126 8.66 -12.87 -7.77
CA ASN A 126 9.60 -13.84 -7.22
C ASN A 126 11.02 -13.63 -7.79
N GLU A 127 11.17 -13.39 -9.09
CA GLU A 127 12.48 -13.11 -9.70
C GLU A 127 13.15 -11.89 -9.05
N THR A 128 12.43 -10.77 -8.95
CA THR A 128 12.96 -9.51 -8.42
C THR A 128 13.19 -9.55 -6.90
N VAL A 129 12.34 -10.24 -6.15
CA VAL A 129 12.51 -10.46 -4.69
C VAL A 129 13.69 -11.40 -4.42
N GLN A 130 13.90 -12.43 -5.25
CA GLN A 130 15.08 -13.29 -5.15
C GLN A 130 16.36 -12.56 -5.55
N GLU A 131 16.31 -11.61 -6.48
CA GLU A 131 17.44 -10.70 -6.77
C GLU A 131 17.75 -9.82 -5.55
N TRP A 132 16.74 -9.22 -4.93
CA TRP A 132 16.88 -8.44 -3.70
C TRP A 132 17.57 -9.22 -2.59
N TYR A 133 17.15 -10.46 -2.29
CA TYR A 133 17.80 -11.27 -1.25
C TYR A 133 19.22 -11.73 -1.61
N ARG A 134 19.56 -11.86 -2.90
CA ARG A 134 20.90 -12.27 -3.36
C ARG A 134 21.90 -11.12 -3.39
N ASN A 135 21.46 -9.90 -3.72
CA ASN A 135 22.33 -8.73 -3.85
C ASN A 135 21.56 -7.44 -3.51
N PRO A 136 21.20 -7.22 -2.23
CA PRO A 136 20.45 -6.05 -1.83
C PRO A 136 21.31 -4.78 -1.90
N PRO A 137 20.74 -3.59 -2.15
CA PRO A 137 21.44 -2.32 -2.12
C PRO A 137 22.16 -2.07 -0.78
N PRO A 138 23.29 -1.34 -0.77
CA PRO A 138 23.97 -0.98 0.48
C PRO A 138 23.04 -0.16 1.38
N ASN A 139 23.17 -0.35 2.70
CA ASN A 139 22.40 0.34 3.74
C ASN A 139 20.87 0.18 3.63
N HIS A 140 20.36 -0.89 3.03
CA HIS A 140 18.93 -1.23 3.02
C HIS A 140 18.40 -1.62 4.41
N SER A 141 17.12 -1.35 4.68
CA SER A 141 16.37 -1.97 5.78
C SER A 141 15.89 -3.38 5.41
N ASP A 142 15.58 -4.22 6.41
CA ASP A 142 15.17 -5.64 6.20
C ASP A 142 13.89 -5.79 5.37
N ASN A 143 13.05 -4.75 5.36
CA ASN A 143 11.78 -4.74 4.67
C ASN A 143 11.93 -4.27 3.22
N LEU A 144 11.58 -5.14 2.28
CA LEU A 144 11.31 -4.75 0.90
C LEU A 144 9.80 -4.47 0.76
N PHE A 145 9.46 -3.27 0.30
CA PHE A 145 8.10 -2.88 -0.02
C PHE A 145 7.91 -2.94 -1.54
N VAL A 146 6.77 -3.43 -2.01
CA VAL A 146 6.45 -3.44 -3.44
C VAL A 146 5.05 -2.88 -3.63
N ILE A 147 4.92 -1.81 -4.42
CA ILE A 147 3.63 -1.28 -4.84
C ILE A 147 3.28 -1.91 -6.18
N ILE A 148 2.19 -2.67 -6.21
CA ILE A 148 1.56 -3.14 -7.44
C ILE A 148 0.61 -2.05 -7.91
N ILE A 149 0.77 -1.55 -9.14
CA ILE A 149 -0.19 -0.62 -9.76
C ILE A 149 -0.85 -1.29 -10.97
N ALA A 150 -2.17 -1.42 -10.95
CA ALA A 150 -2.96 -1.95 -12.06
C ALA A 150 -4.41 -1.49 -11.99
N ASP A 151 -5.07 -1.27 -13.14
CA ASP A 151 -6.47 -0.80 -13.20
C ASP A 151 -6.76 0.40 -12.29
N ASN A 152 -5.87 1.40 -12.30
CA ASN A 152 -5.94 2.59 -11.44
C ASN A 152 -5.91 2.30 -9.91
N ARG A 153 -5.47 1.12 -9.49
CA ARG A 153 -5.36 0.69 -8.09
C ARG A 153 -3.91 0.45 -7.72
N SER A 154 -3.51 0.99 -6.58
CA SER A 154 -2.19 0.76 -5.98
C SER A 154 -2.33 -0.05 -4.69
N VAL A 155 -1.60 -1.16 -4.59
CA VAL A 155 -1.65 -2.11 -3.47
C VAL A 155 -0.23 -2.38 -2.97
N LEU A 156 -0.06 -2.41 -1.65
CA LEU A 156 1.24 -2.60 -1.01
C LEU A 156 1.48 -4.07 -0.65
N LEU A 157 2.56 -4.65 -1.14
CA LEU A 157 3.20 -5.83 -0.55
C LEU A 157 4.33 -5.38 0.39
N THR A 158 4.45 -6.02 1.54
CA THR A 158 5.56 -5.87 2.49
C THR A 158 6.21 -7.23 2.70
N PHE A 159 7.44 -7.39 2.23
CA PHE A 159 8.27 -8.58 2.38
C PHE A 159 9.21 -8.37 3.57
N GLN A 160 9.12 -9.24 4.58
CA GLN A 160 9.90 -9.15 5.81
C GLN A 160 10.73 -10.42 5.99
N HIS A 161 12.02 -10.33 5.66
CA HIS A 161 12.89 -11.51 5.62
C HIS A 161 13.11 -12.09 7.02
N THR A 162 13.34 -11.26 8.04
CA THR A 162 13.58 -11.72 9.43
C THR A 162 12.43 -12.48 10.09
N VAL A 163 11.22 -12.45 9.52
CA VAL A 163 10.05 -13.23 9.99
C VAL A 163 9.47 -14.16 8.92
N GLU A 164 10.13 -14.26 7.77
CA GLU A 164 9.72 -15.06 6.62
C GLU A 164 8.27 -14.83 6.14
N LYS A 165 7.75 -13.59 6.27
CA LYS A 165 6.37 -13.23 5.85
C LYS A 165 6.35 -12.30 4.64
N VAL A 166 5.28 -12.42 3.86
CA VAL A 166 4.81 -11.38 2.93
C VAL A 166 3.38 -10.97 3.30
N THR A 167 3.15 -9.65 3.36
CA THR A 167 1.85 -9.05 3.72
C THR A 167 1.35 -8.17 2.58
N LEU A 168 0.18 -8.48 2.03
CA LEU A 168 -0.57 -7.62 1.12
C LEU A 168 -1.50 -6.70 1.92
N ILE A 169 -1.51 -5.42 1.56
CA ILE A 169 -2.34 -4.36 2.14
C ILE A 169 -3.01 -3.61 0.98
N ASP A 170 -4.32 -3.83 0.82
CA ASP A 170 -5.16 -3.14 -0.16
C ASP A 170 -6.08 -2.14 0.56
N SER A 171 -5.89 -0.85 0.29
CA SER A 171 -6.66 0.24 0.92
C SER A 171 -8.04 0.49 0.30
N HIS A 172 -8.39 -0.16 -0.81
CA HIS A 172 -9.65 0.08 -1.50
C HIS A 172 -10.85 -0.53 -0.75
N GLN A 173 -12.05 -0.11 -1.14
CA GLN A 173 -13.30 -0.74 -0.71
C GLN A 173 -13.50 -2.05 -1.48
N HIS A 174 -13.80 -3.15 -0.78
CA HIS A 174 -14.03 -4.47 -1.36
C HIS A 174 -15.52 -4.84 -1.19
N LEU A 175 -16.31 -4.70 -2.25
CA LEU A 175 -17.78 -4.78 -2.18
C LEU A 175 -18.35 -3.81 -1.12
N ASN A 176 -18.98 -4.31 -0.06
CA ASN A 176 -19.46 -3.53 1.09
C ASN A 176 -18.51 -3.55 2.30
N ARG A 177 -17.25 -3.95 2.11
CA ARG A 177 -16.19 -3.99 3.12
C ARG A 177 -15.11 -2.94 2.82
N GLY A 178 -14.35 -2.56 3.84
CA GLY A 178 -13.23 -1.62 3.70
C GLY A 178 -11.97 -2.28 3.13
N ALA A 179 -10.83 -1.79 3.62
CA ALA A 179 -9.50 -2.30 3.29
C ALA A 179 -9.30 -3.76 3.68
N VAL A 180 -8.37 -4.43 3.00
CA VAL A 180 -8.01 -5.83 3.20
C VAL A 180 -6.53 -5.95 3.52
N VAL A 181 -6.22 -6.82 4.49
CA VAL A 181 -4.86 -7.25 4.80
C VAL A 181 -4.81 -8.77 4.71
N ALA A 182 -3.85 -9.30 3.97
CA ALA A 182 -3.61 -10.73 3.86
C ALA A 182 -2.11 -11.02 4.08
N GLN A 183 -1.78 -12.03 4.87
CA GLN A 183 -0.40 -12.43 5.14
C GLN A 183 -0.22 -13.92 4.86
N VAL A 184 0.92 -14.28 4.29
CA VAL A 184 1.38 -15.67 4.15
C VAL A 184 2.90 -15.75 4.39
N ASP A 185 3.42 -16.97 4.53
CA ASP A 185 4.88 -17.21 4.51
C ASP A 185 5.46 -16.86 3.12
N LEU A 186 6.71 -16.43 3.04
CA LEU A 186 7.38 -16.09 1.77
C LEU A 186 7.27 -17.22 0.72
N GLN A 187 7.37 -18.48 1.16
CA GLN A 187 7.23 -19.67 0.32
C GLN A 187 5.82 -19.84 -0.31
N LYS A 188 4.82 -19.10 0.17
CA LYS A 188 3.43 -19.09 -0.30
C LYS A 188 3.07 -17.86 -1.13
N LEU A 189 4.06 -17.05 -1.55
CA LEU A 189 3.86 -15.87 -2.40
C LEU A 189 2.94 -16.14 -3.61
N GLY A 190 3.14 -17.26 -4.32
CA GLY A 190 2.28 -17.64 -5.46
C GLY A 190 0.81 -17.85 -5.08
N SER A 191 0.53 -18.39 -3.89
CA SER A 191 -0.83 -18.52 -3.36
C SER A 191 -1.44 -17.15 -3.03
N LEU A 192 -0.65 -16.21 -2.50
CA LEU A 192 -1.09 -14.83 -2.25
C LEU A 192 -1.40 -14.09 -3.56
N CYS A 193 -0.54 -14.23 -4.59
CA CYS A 193 -0.77 -13.67 -5.92
C CYS A 193 -2.07 -14.21 -6.54
N ALA A 194 -2.26 -15.54 -6.54
CA ALA A 194 -3.46 -16.18 -7.08
C ALA A 194 -4.74 -15.76 -6.32
N TRP A 195 -4.66 -15.66 -4.99
CA TRP A 195 -5.76 -15.15 -4.16
C TRP A 195 -6.09 -13.68 -4.48
N TYR A 196 -5.08 -12.81 -4.63
CA TYR A 196 -5.28 -11.40 -4.95
C TYR A 196 -5.91 -11.20 -6.34
N LEU A 197 -5.49 -11.97 -7.34
CA LEU A 197 -6.13 -12.02 -8.65
C LEU A 197 -7.60 -12.45 -8.56
N GLY A 198 -7.90 -13.44 -7.71
CA GLY A 198 -9.27 -13.84 -7.37
C GLY A 198 -10.08 -12.72 -6.71
N LEU A 199 -9.48 -11.99 -5.78
CA LEU A 199 -10.08 -10.82 -5.10
C LEU A 199 -10.40 -9.70 -6.11
N MET A 200 -9.46 -9.34 -6.99
CA MET A 200 -9.69 -8.33 -8.03
C MET A 200 -10.85 -8.76 -8.96
N LYS A 201 -10.87 -10.02 -9.38
CA LYS A 201 -11.94 -10.55 -10.25
C LYS A 201 -13.29 -10.59 -9.53
N HIS A 202 -13.32 -10.91 -8.24
CA HIS A 202 -14.55 -11.00 -7.46
C HIS A 202 -15.12 -9.63 -7.08
N CYS A 203 -14.29 -8.71 -6.58
CA CYS A 203 -14.74 -7.41 -6.07
C CYS A 203 -14.93 -6.37 -7.18
N TYR A 204 -14.20 -6.47 -8.29
CA TYR A 204 -14.12 -5.41 -9.31
C TYR A 204 -14.33 -5.93 -10.75
N ASN A 205 -14.50 -7.24 -10.95
CA ASN A 205 -14.66 -7.88 -12.26
C ASN A 205 -13.46 -7.75 -13.24
N VAL A 206 -12.33 -7.17 -12.80
CA VAL A 206 -11.15 -6.93 -13.66
C VAL A 206 -10.26 -8.15 -13.84
N ARG A 207 -9.43 -8.08 -14.90
CA ARG A 207 -8.25 -8.91 -15.13
C ARG A 207 -7.20 -8.04 -15.83
N PRO A 208 -6.22 -7.45 -15.12
CA PRO A 208 -5.28 -6.51 -15.73
C PRO A 208 -4.37 -7.17 -16.78
N SER A 209 -4.36 -6.61 -17.98
CA SER A 209 -3.44 -6.97 -19.08
C SER A 209 -2.17 -6.13 -19.12
N CYS A 210 -2.02 -5.20 -18.18
CA CYS A 210 -0.79 -4.49 -17.89
C CYS A 210 -0.75 -4.10 -16.40
N TYR A 211 0.46 -3.92 -15.86
CA TYR A 211 0.69 -3.52 -14.47
C TYR A 211 2.11 -2.97 -14.28
N GLU A 212 2.32 -2.25 -13.18
CA GLU A 212 3.63 -1.81 -12.70
C GLU A 212 3.96 -2.48 -11.38
N LEU A 213 5.23 -2.81 -11.17
CA LEU A 213 5.79 -3.17 -9.86
C LEU A 213 6.88 -2.14 -9.50
N SER A 214 6.61 -1.33 -8.48
CA SER A 214 7.56 -0.38 -7.90
C SER A 214 8.12 -0.94 -6.59
N TYR A 215 9.43 -1.13 -6.54
CA TYR A 215 10.18 -1.75 -5.45
C TYR A 215 10.83 -0.68 -4.60
N LEU A 216 10.41 -0.56 -3.35
CA LEU A 216 10.80 0.50 -2.41
C LEU A 216 11.51 -0.08 -1.19
N TYR A 217 12.53 0.62 -0.71
CA TYR A 217 13.17 0.33 0.57
C TYR A 217 13.49 1.62 1.31
N PHE A 218 13.76 1.53 2.61
CA PHE A 218 14.26 2.65 3.40
C PHE A 218 15.74 2.48 3.69
N ARG A 219 16.52 3.53 3.50
CA ARG A 219 17.92 3.56 3.94
C ARG A 219 17.98 3.52 5.48
N ARG A 220 18.83 2.65 6.01
CA ARG A 220 19.26 2.69 7.42
C ARG A 220 20.18 3.89 7.61
N TYR A 221 19.98 4.62 8.71
CA TYR A 221 20.92 5.64 9.16
C TYR A 221 21.73 5.06 10.33
N ASP A 222 22.96 4.63 10.04
CA ASP A 222 23.92 4.31 11.08
C ASP A 222 24.60 5.60 11.55
N GLY A 223 24.55 5.89 12.86
CA GLY A 223 25.36 6.95 13.48
C GLY A 223 24.99 8.42 13.18
N GLY A 224 23.99 8.70 12.35
CA GLY A 224 23.46 10.06 12.14
C GLY A 224 24.10 10.88 11.02
N GLU A 225 25.04 10.31 10.25
CA GLU A 225 25.50 10.90 8.99
C GLU A 225 24.88 10.20 7.79
N MET A 226 24.60 10.97 6.72
CA MET A 226 24.26 10.36 5.44
C MET A 226 25.54 9.84 4.79
N ILE A 227 25.70 8.52 4.74
CA ILE A 227 26.67 7.91 3.83
C ILE A 227 26.17 8.17 2.40
N LEU A 228 26.75 9.20 1.79
CA LEU A 228 26.70 9.43 0.35
C LEU A 228 27.68 8.45 -0.30
N CYS A 229 27.13 7.36 -0.85
CA CYS A 229 27.81 6.56 -1.87
C CYS A 229 27.61 7.22 -3.24
#